data_AF-A0A7X1GLN0-F1
#
_entry.id   AF-A0A7X1GLN0-F1
#
_cell.length_a   1.000
_cell.length_b   1.000
_cell.length_c   1.000
_cell.angle_alpha   90.00
_cell.angle_beta   90.00
_cell.angle_gamma   90.00
#
_symmetry.space_group_name_H-M   'P 1'
#
loop_
_entity.id
_entity.type
_entity.pdbx_description
1 polymer ?
#
loop_
_entity_poly.entity_id
_entity_poly.type
_entity_poly.pdbx_seq_one_letter_code
_entity_poly.pdbx_strand_id
1 'polypeptide(L)'
;MKKFDLSLKSIEPLFEKAGKISKVHRILICVATFIVIIGLFVYFLYLPKFERLNKLNSEYKNFEQSLALAKNKAAQLNKYREKIKLAEAKYKIAMKALPDKKEIPSLLTSITESGKDAGLEFLLFQPESEINKDFYAEIPVSIKVVGNYHNVGLFFDKISRLSRIVNIKDIVIRTPEGKGLNTSCTSVTYRFVETKEKDAANTAKKK
;
A
#
# COMPACT_ATOMS: atom_id res chain seq x y z
N MET A 1 4.43 -54.48 10.82
CA MET A 1 3.65 -55.67 11.24
C MET A 1 2.38 -55.22 11.97
N LYS A 2 1.22 -55.31 11.32
CA LYS A 2 -0.12 -55.32 11.96
C LYS A 2 -1.02 -56.13 11.04
N LYS A 3 -1.26 -57.39 11.39
CA LYS A 3 -2.11 -58.32 10.63
C LYS A 3 -3.56 -57.90 10.83
N PHE A 4 -4.23 -57.54 9.74
CA PHE A 4 -5.68 -57.33 9.72
C PHE A 4 -6.35 -58.72 9.68
N ASP A 5 -6.57 -59.30 10.85
CA ASP A 5 -7.50 -60.42 11.02
C ASP A 5 -8.93 -59.86 10.98
N LEU A 6 -9.46 -59.64 9.77
CA LEU A 6 -10.91 -59.50 9.59
C LEU A 6 -11.53 -60.88 9.72
N SER A 7 -12.00 -61.15 10.94
CA SER A 7 -12.76 -62.33 11.37
C SER A 7 -13.71 -62.86 10.28
N LEU A 8 -13.34 -63.98 9.67
CA LEU A 8 -14.21 -64.82 8.81
C LEU A 8 -15.32 -65.52 9.62
N LYS A 9 -15.31 -65.39 10.96
CA LYS A 9 -16.23 -66.04 11.89
C LYS A 9 -17.64 -65.41 11.89
N SER A 10 -17.78 -64.18 11.41
CA SER A 10 -19.08 -63.52 11.24
C SER A 10 -19.79 -63.89 9.93
N ILE A 11 -19.10 -64.59 9.01
CA ILE A 11 -19.61 -64.96 7.68
C ILE A 11 -20.16 -66.39 7.68
N GLU A 12 -19.66 -67.26 8.57
CA GLU A 12 -20.14 -68.64 8.77
C GLU A 12 -21.67 -68.75 9.02
N PRO A 13 -22.30 -67.97 9.93
CA PRO A 13 -23.74 -68.07 10.16
C PRO A 13 -24.60 -67.47 9.02
N LEU A 14 -24.01 -66.65 8.14
CA LEU A 14 -24.68 -66.15 6.94
C LEU A 14 -24.75 -67.21 5.83
N PHE A 15 -23.72 -68.05 5.71
CA PHE A 15 -23.71 -69.19 4.79
C PHE A 15 -24.68 -70.29 5.20
N GLU A 16 -24.83 -70.56 6.50
CA GLU A 16 -25.76 -71.56 7.01
C GLU A 16 -27.23 -71.18 6.79
N LYS A 17 -27.57 -69.88 6.95
CA LYS A 17 -28.89 -69.34 6.59
C LYS A 17 -29.13 -69.24 5.08
N ALA A 18 -28.07 -69.03 4.28
CA ALA A 18 -28.16 -69.03 2.81
C ALA A 18 -28.36 -70.43 2.22
N GLY A 19 -28.02 -71.49 2.97
CA GLY A 19 -28.17 -72.89 2.57
C GLY A 19 -29.60 -73.44 2.58
N LYS A 20 -30.57 -72.74 3.20
CA LYS A 20 -31.97 -73.21 3.36
C LYS A 20 -33.02 -72.41 2.55
N ILE A 21 -32.62 -71.53 1.62
CA ILE A 21 -33.56 -70.62 0.92
C ILE A 21 -33.56 -70.84 -0.62
N SER A 22 -34.75 -70.74 -1.22
CA SER A 22 -35.06 -70.97 -2.65
C SER A 22 -34.09 -70.32 -3.65
N LYS A 23 -33.83 -71.04 -4.77
CA LYS A 23 -32.82 -70.75 -5.81
C LYS A 23 -32.78 -69.30 -6.31
N VAL A 24 -33.93 -68.61 -6.32
CA VAL A 24 -34.06 -67.20 -6.73
C VAL A 24 -33.30 -66.25 -5.80
N HIS A 25 -33.37 -66.47 -4.48
CA HIS A 25 -32.68 -65.63 -3.50
C HIS A 25 -31.16 -65.79 -3.59
N ARG A 26 -30.67 -66.99 -3.93
CA ARG A 26 -29.24 -67.24 -4.15
C ARG A 26 -28.68 -66.45 -5.33
N ILE A 27 -29.42 -66.42 -6.45
CA ILE A 27 -29.06 -65.63 -7.63
C ILE A 27 -29.07 -64.14 -7.30
N LEU A 28 -30.10 -63.68 -6.56
CA LEU A 28 -30.23 -62.28 -6.17
C LEU A 28 -29.07 -61.82 -5.28
N ILE A 29 -28.65 -62.63 -4.29
CA ILE A 29 -27.49 -62.33 -3.44
C ILE A 29 -26.20 -62.27 -4.28
N CYS A 30 -25.96 -63.22 -5.19
CA CYS A 30 -24.78 -63.19 -6.05
C CYS A 30 -24.74 -61.95 -6.96
N VAL A 31 -25.87 -61.59 -7.57
CA VAL A 31 -25.97 -60.38 -8.40
C VAL A 31 -25.75 -59.12 -7.57
N ALA A 32 -26.33 -59.04 -6.37
CA ALA A 32 -26.14 -57.91 -5.46
C ALA A 32 -24.67 -57.78 -5.04
N THR A 33 -23.99 -58.88 -4.69
CA THR A 33 -22.56 -58.87 -4.37
C THR A 33 -21.72 -58.41 -5.57
N PHE A 34 -22.05 -58.86 -6.77
CA PHE A 34 -21.34 -58.45 -7.98
C PHE A 34 -21.50 -56.95 -8.28
N ILE A 35 -22.71 -56.41 -8.13
CA ILE A 35 -22.99 -54.97 -8.28
C ILE A 35 -22.22 -54.16 -7.23
N VAL A 36 -22.17 -54.63 -5.99
CA VAL A 36 -21.41 -53.96 -4.90
C VAL A 36 -19.91 -53.93 -5.21
N ILE A 37 -19.35 -55.02 -5.72
CA ILE A 37 -17.93 -55.09 -6.10
C ILE A 37 -17.62 -54.11 -7.24
N ILE A 38 -18.48 -54.07 -8.28
CA ILE A 38 -18.32 -53.12 -9.40
C ILE A 38 -18.46 -51.67 -8.90
N GLY A 39 -19.45 -51.39 -8.06
CA GLY A 39 -19.66 -50.07 -7.48
C GLY A 39 -18.45 -49.59 -6.67
N LEU A 40 -17.89 -50.46 -5.82
CA LEU A 40 -16.66 -50.19 -5.06
C LEU A 40 -15.45 -49.97 -5.98
N PHE A 41 -15.32 -50.74 -7.06
CA PHE A 41 -14.23 -50.59 -8.01
C PHE A 41 -14.30 -49.26 -8.77
N VAL A 42 -15.49 -48.88 -9.26
CA VAL A 42 -15.71 -47.59 -9.93
C VAL A 42 -15.47 -46.44 -8.96
N TYR A 43 -16.02 -46.53 -7.74
CA TYR A 43 -15.86 -45.49 -6.73
C TYR A 43 -14.40 -45.32 -6.29
N PHE A 44 -13.70 -46.41 -6.00
CA PHE A 44 -12.34 -46.32 -5.45
C PHE A 44 -11.28 -46.02 -6.52
N LEU A 45 -11.50 -46.43 -7.77
CA LEU A 45 -10.46 -46.37 -8.81
C LEU A 45 -10.70 -45.29 -9.87
N TYR A 46 -11.96 -44.94 -10.15
CA TYR A 46 -12.31 -43.94 -11.17
C TYR A 46 -12.43 -42.53 -10.58
N LEU A 47 -13.08 -42.38 -9.42
CA LEU A 47 -13.27 -41.11 -8.74
C LEU A 47 -11.94 -40.34 -8.48
N PRO A 48 -10.88 -40.96 -7.91
CA PRO A 48 -9.63 -40.24 -7.67
C PRO A 48 -8.88 -39.88 -8.97
N LYS A 49 -9.11 -40.60 -10.07
CA LYS A 49 -8.53 -40.25 -11.38
C LYS A 49 -9.22 -39.01 -11.96
N PHE A 50 -10.53 -38.92 -11.83
CA PHE A 50 -11.29 -37.75 -12.28
C PHE A 50 -10.94 -36.50 -11.48
N GLU A 51 -10.78 -36.62 -10.15
CA GLU A 51 -10.31 -35.51 -9.32
C GLU A 51 -8.89 -35.05 -9.69
N ARG A 52 -7.98 -36.00 -9.98
CA ARG A 52 -6.62 -35.66 -10.44
C ARG A 52 -6.64 -34.92 -11.77
N LEU A 53 -7.47 -35.35 -12.73
CA LEU A 53 -7.62 -34.66 -14.01
C LEU A 53 -8.16 -33.24 -13.84
N ASN A 54 -9.16 -33.06 -12.98
CA ASN A 54 -9.71 -31.73 -12.71
C ASN A 54 -8.70 -30.81 -12.02
N LYS A 55 -7.93 -31.33 -11.05
CA LYS A 55 -6.83 -30.58 -10.40
C LYS A 55 -5.74 -30.20 -11.41
N LEU A 56 -5.33 -31.14 -12.25
CA LEU A 56 -4.28 -30.87 -13.24
C LEU A 56 -4.73 -29.85 -14.29
N ASN A 57 -6.01 -29.89 -14.69
CA ASN A 57 -6.59 -28.94 -15.63
C ASN A 57 -6.74 -27.53 -15.00
N SER A 58 -7.10 -27.44 -13.71
CA SER A 58 -7.16 -26.15 -13.02
C SER A 58 -5.77 -25.56 -12.81
N GLU A 59 -4.77 -26.38 -12.44
CA GLU A 59 -3.37 -25.97 -12.37
C GLU A 59 -2.85 -25.49 -13.72
N TYR A 60 -3.13 -26.23 -14.81
CA TYR A 60 -2.75 -25.82 -16.16
C TYR A 60 -3.31 -24.44 -16.53
N LYS A 61 -4.61 -24.20 -16.27
CA LYS A 61 -5.23 -22.89 -16.50
C LYS A 61 -4.60 -21.79 -15.66
N ASN A 62 -4.27 -22.07 -14.40
CA ASN A 62 -3.60 -21.11 -13.51
C ASN A 62 -2.20 -20.76 -14.00
N PHE A 63 -1.42 -21.75 -14.46
CA PHE A 63 -0.10 -21.52 -15.04
C PHE A 63 -0.17 -20.74 -16.36
N GLU A 64 -1.15 -21.05 -17.22
CA GLU A 64 -1.38 -20.33 -18.47
C GLU A 64 -1.72 -18.85 -18.20
N GLN A 65 -2.62 -18.57 -17.26
CA GLN A 65 -2.95 -17.20 -16.85
C GLN A 65 -1.74 -16.48 -16.25
N SER A 66 -0.97 -17.14 -15.38
CA SER A 66 0.23 -16.57 -14.77
C SER A 66 1.29 -16.23 -15.83
N LEU A 67 1.44 -17.09 -16.83
CA LEU A 67 2.36 -16.89 -17.94
C LEU A 67 1.91 -15.76 -18.88
N ALA A 68 0.61 -15.66 -19.17
CA ALA A 68 0.04 -14.55 -19.92
C ALA A 68 0.24 -13.21 -19.19
N LEU A 69 0.01 -13.17 -17.88
CA LEU A 69 0.27 -11.99 -17.04
C LEU A 69 1.75 -11.63 -17.02
N ALA A 70 2.64 -12.62 -16.85
CA ALA A 70 4.09 -12.39 -16.84
C ALA A 70 4.59 -11.86 -18.20
N LYS A 71 4.12 -12.42 -19.32
CA LYS A 71 4.45 -11.94 -20.67
C LYS A 71 3.95 -10.52 -20.90
N ASN A 72 2.73 -10.20 -20.50
CA ASN A 72 2.18 -8.84 -20.60
C ASN A 72 2.99 -7.84 -19.76
N LYS A 73 3.34 -8.20 -18.52
CA LYS A 73 4.20 -7.37 -17.66
C LYS A 73 5.59 -7.16 -18.27
N ALA A 74 6.20 -8.22 -18.82
CA ALA A 74 7.50 -8.12 -19.49
C ALA A 74 7.46 -7.21 -20.73
N ALA A 75 6.40 -7.32 -21.55
CA ALA A 75 6.21 -6.46 -22.73
C ALA A 75 6.03 -4.98 -22.36
N GLN A 76 5.39 -4.70 -21.22
CA GLN A 76 5.18 -3.33 -20.72
C GLN A 76 6.38 -2.76 -19.95
N LEU A 77 7.32 -3.61 -19.53
CA LEU A 77 8.46 -3.23 -18.68
C LEU A 77 9.29 -2.11 -19.29
N ASN A 78 9.57 -2.18 -20.60
CA ASN A 78 10.31 -1.13 -21.31
C ASN A 78 9.57 0.22 -21.29
N LYS A 79 8.25 0.22 -21.50
CA LYS A 79 7.43 1.44 -21.43
C LYS A 79 7.46 2.07 -20.04
N TYR A 80 7.40 1.27 -18.98
CA TYR A 80 7.50 1.78 -17.61
C TYR A 80 8.90 2.30 -17.28
N ARG A 81 9.96 1.65 -17.76
CA ARG A 81 11.35 2.16 -17.63
C ARG A 81 11.50 3.53 -18.30
N GLU A 82 10.94 3.72 -19.48
CA GLU A 82 10.95 5.02 -20.16
C GLU A 82 10.17 6.08 -19.38
N LYS A 83 8.99 5.73 -18.85
CA LYS A 83 8.21 6.64 -17.99
C LYS A 83 8.98 7.06 -16.74
N ILE A 84 9.67 6.12 -16.08
CA ILE A 84 10.51 6.41 -14.92
C ILE A 84 11.66 7.34 -15.31
N LYS A 85 12.36 7.06 -16.41
CA LYS A 85 13.45 7.92 -16.89
C LYS A 85 12.98 9.34 -17.22
N LEU A 86 11.80 9.48 -17.84
CA LEU A 86 11.19 10.78 -18.12
C LEU A 86 10.78 11.51 -16.82
N ALA A 87 10.23 10.78 -15.85
CA ALA A 87 9.86 11.33 -14.55
C ALA A 87 11.10 11.81 -13.77
N GLU A 88 12.20 11.03 -13.76
CA GLU A 88 13.48 11.42 -13.16
C GLU A 88 14.08 12.66 -13.84
N ALA A 89 13.99 12.75 -15.17
CA ALA A 89 14.47 13.92 -15.90
C ALA A 89 13.67 15.18 -15.52
N LYS A 90 12.34 15.09 -15.47
CA LYS A 90 11.47 16.18 -15.01
C LYS A 90 11.75 16.55 -13.55
N TYR A 91 11.96 15.55 -12.71
CA TYR A 91 12.32 15.74 -11.31
C TYR A 91 13.66 16.49 -11.18
N LYS A 92 14.69 16.12 -11.94
CA LYS A 92 15.98 16.83 -11.94
C LYS A 92 15.88 18.29 -12.40
N ILE A 93 15.00 18.57 -13.37
CA ILE A 93 14.73 19.94 -13.83
C ILE A 93 14.02 20.73 -12.71
N ALA A 94 13.00 20.15 -12.08
CA ALA A 94 12.31 20.76 -10.96
C ALA A 94 13.26 20.97 -9.75
N MET A 95 14.14 20.02 -9.48
CA MET A 95 15.15 20.11 -8.43
C MET A 95 16.10 21.31 -8.62
N LYS A 96 16.51 21.60 -9.86
CA LYS A 96 17.31 22.81 -10.16
C LYS A 96 16.54 24.11 -9.95
N ALA A 97 15.21 24.08 -10.01
CA ALA A 97 14.36 25.25 -9.77
C ALA A 97 14.07 25.47 -8.27
N LEU A 98 14.39 24.51 -7.39
CA LEU A 98 14.25 24.69 -5.94
C LEU A 98 15.59 25.20 -5.37
N PRO A 99 15.65 26.41 -4.77
CA PRO A 99 16.88 26.98 -4.25
C PRO A 99 17.45 26.18 -3.07
N ASP A 100 18.78 26.02 -3.07
CA ASP A 100 19.54 25.27 -2.08
C ASP A 100 19.52 25.91 -0.67
N LYS A 101 19.67 25.04 0.34
CA LYS A 101 19.61 25.20 1.82
C LYS A 101 20.04 26.53 2.50
N LYS A 102 20.71 27.48 1.85
CA LYS A 102 21.35 28.64 2.50
C LYS A 102 20.45 29.85 2.78
N GLU A 103 19.18 29.74 2.46
CA GLU A 103 18.36 30.93 2.19
C GLU A 103 17.24 31.14 3.23
N ILE A 104 17.04 30.24 4.21
CA ILE A 104 15.98 30.37 5.23
C ILE A 104 16.06 31.69 6.02
N PRO A 105 17.22 32.15 6.54
CA PRO A 105 17.30 33.40 7.28
C PRO A 105 16.87 34.62 6.45
N SER A 106 17.22 34.66 5.16
CA SER A 106 16.81 35.78 4.28
C SER A 106 15.31 35.76 3.99
N LEU A 107 14.66 34.58 3.93
CA LEU A 107 13.20 34.48 3.84
C LEU A 107 12.53 35.11 5.06
N LEU A 108 13.05 34.78 6.26
CA LEU A 108 12.52 35.30 7.51
C LEU A 108 12.66 36.83 7.53
N THR A 109 13.82 37.36 7.15
CA THR A 109 14.04 38.81 7.04
C THR A 109 13.08 39.45 6.03
N SER A 110 12.92 38.90 4.83
CA SER A 110 12.04 39.46 3.80
C SER A 110 10.56 39.45 4.20
N ILE A 111 10.09 38.43 4.93
CA ILE A 111 8.71 38.38 5.43
C ILE A 111 8.50 39.45 6.51
N THR A 112 9.43 39.58 7.46
CA THR A 112 9.36 40.60 8.52
C THR A 112 9.41 42.01 7.95
N GLU A 113 10.30 42.27 6.99
CA GLU A 113 10.41 43.55 6.28
C GLU A 113 9.13 43.86 5.49
N SER A 114 8.60 42.88 4.75
CA SER A 114 7.36 43.04 3.97
C SER A 114 6.15 43.39 4.83
N GLY A 115 6.03 42.79 6.01
CA GLY A 115 4.93 43.10 6.94
C GLY A 115 5.12 44.44 7.66
N LYS A 116 6.37 44.82 7.99
CA LYS A 116 6.67 46.16 8.52
C LYS A 116 6.34 47.25 7.49
N ASP A 117 6.69 47.04 6.23
CA ASP A 117 6.35 47.95 5.12
C ASP A 117 4.84 48.05 4.87
N ALA A 118 4.10 46.96 5.14
CA ALA A 118 2.64 46.96 5.07
C ALA A 118 1.98 47.62 6.30
N GLY A 119 2.75 48.11 7.27
CA GLY A 119 2.23 48.68 8.52
C GLY A 119 1.55 47.65 9.42
N LEU A 120 1.99 46.39 9.36
CA LEU A 120 1.56 45.33 10.28
C LEU A 120 2.52 45.24 11.47
N GLU A 121 1.96 45.05 12.65
CA GLU A 121 2.70 44.73 13.85
C GLU A 121 2.77 43.20 14.02
N PHE A 122 3.98 42.62 14.01
CA PHE A 122 4.17 41.19 14.26
C PHE A 122 4.16 40.92 15.76
N LEU A 123 3.18 40.15 16.22
CA LEU A 123 3.12 39.68 17.61
C LEU A 123 3.92 38.40 17.84
N LEU A 124 3.94 37.51 16.85
CA LEU A 124 4.61 36.23 16.95
C LEU A 124 5.08 35.79 15.57
N PHE A 125 6.35 35.39 15.51
CA PHE A 125 6.93 34.73 14.35
C PHE A 125 7.82 33.61 14.87
N GLN A 126 7.31 32.39 14.88
CA GLN A 126 7.99 31.26 15.50
C GLN A 126 8.09 30.08 14.52
N PRO A 127 9.30 29.76 14.04
CA PRO A 127 9.54 28.51 13.34
C PRO A 127 9.28 27.31 14.26
N GLU A 128 8.58 26.33 13.75
CA GLU A 128 8.32 25.06 14.42
C GLU A 128 9.35 24.00 13.99
N SER A 129 9.35 22.87 14.69
CA SER A 129 10.22 21.74 14.37
C SER A 129 9.97 21.26 12.94
N GLU A 130 11.05 20.97 12.20
CA GLU A 130 10.95 20.46 10.85
C GLU A 130 10.29 19.08 10.81
N ILE A 131 9.36 18.90 9.87
CA ILE A 131 8.67 17.63 9.64
C ILE A 131 9.34 16.97 8.42
N ASN A 132 10.24 16.03 8.70
CA ASN A 132 10.91 15.26 7.67
C ASN A 132 9.92 14.31 6.96
N LYS A 133 9.87 14.39 5.64
CA LYS A 133 9.25 13.42 4.71
C LYS A 133 10.37 12.69 3.95
N ASP A 134 10.00 11.81 3.03
CA ASP A 134 10.96 10.92 2.36
C ASP A 134 12.04 11.68 1.57
N PHE A 135 11.66 12.72 0.82
CA PHE A 135 12.56 13.47 -0.06
C PHE A 135 12.59 14.99 0.25
N TYR A 136 11.86 15.45 1.26
CA TYR A 136 11.77 16.86 1.64
C TYR A 136 11.41 17.01 3.12
N ALA A 137 11.66 18.17 3.69
CA ALA A 137 11.21 18.58 5.01
C ALA A 137 10.26 19.76 4.86
N GLU A 138 9.17 19.73 5.63
CA GLU A 138 8.30 20.88 5.82
C GLU A 138 8.79 21.66 7.04
N ILE A 139 8.87 22.98 6.91
CA ILE A 139 9.20 23.89 8.01
C ILE A 139 7.97 24.77 8.24
N PRO A 140 7.11 24.42 9.22
CA PRO A 140 6.00 25.25 9.61
C PRO A 140 6.50 26.48 10.38
N VAL A 141 5.83 27.61 10.18
CA VAL A 141 6.11 28.87 10.87
C VAL A 141 4.79 29.45 11.33
N SER A 142 4.63 29.55 12.64
CA SER A 142 3.48 30.18 13.28
C SER A 142 3.63 31.71 13.24
N ILE A 143 2.67 32.39 12.60
CA ILE A 143 2.69 33.85 12.40
C ILE A 143 1.44 34.47 13.04
N LYS A 144 1.62 35.52 13.85
CA LYS A 144 0.55 36.39 14.36
C LYS A 144 0.86 37.84 14.04
N VAL A 145 -0.07 38.50 13.36
CA VAL A 145 0.03 39.91 12.97
C VAL A 145 -1.20 40.69 13.40
N VAL A 146 -1.00 41.98 13.68
CA VAL A 146 -2.08 42.95 13.96
C VAL A 146 -2.01 44.07 12.94
N GLY A 147 -3.16 44.43 12.39
CA GLY A 147 -3.27 45.59 11.53
C GLY A 147 -4.65 45.75 10.89
N ASN A 148 -4.75 46.61 9.89
CA ASN A 148 -6.00 46.80 9.15
C ASN A 148 -6.22 45.66 8.15
N TYR A 149 -7.48 45.38 7.81
CA TYR A 149 -7.84 44.35 6.82
C TYR A 149 -7.08 44.50 5.49
N HIS A 150 -6.94 45.73 5.00
CA HIS A 150 -6.21 46.02 3.76
C HIS A 150 -4.71 45.65 3.87
N ASN A 151 -4.07 45.99 4.99
CA ASN A 151 -2.65 45.72 5.23
C ASN A 151 -2.39 44.20 5.32
N VAL A 152 -3.31 43.45 5.93
CA VAL A 152 -3.26 41.98 5.98
C VAL A 152 -3.36 41.39 4.56
N GLY A 153 -4.24 41.94 3.72
CA GLY A 153 -4.34 41.55 2.31
C GLY A 153 -3.04 41.83 1.52
N LEU A 154 -2.46 43.02 1.69
CA LEU A 154 -1.19 43.39 1.05
C LEU A 154 -0.03 42.48 1.50
N PHE A 155 -0.02 42.08 2.77
CA PHE A 155 0.98 41.16 3.28
C PHE A 155 0.90 39.78 2.61
N PHE A 156 -0.30 39.22 2.46
CA PHE A 156 -0.47 37.95 1.75
C PHE A 156 -0.13 38.06 0.26
N ASP A 157 -0.47 39.17 -0.41
CA ASP A 157 -0.05 39.43 -1.79
C ASP A 157 1.49 39.46 -1.91
N LYS A 158 2.18 40.18 -1.02
CA LYS A 158 3.66 40.21 -1.00
C LYS A 158 4.27 38.82 -0.78
N ILE A 159 3.73 38.02 0.16
CA ILE A 159 4.21 36.65 0.39
C ILE A 159 4.02 35.79 -0.86
N SER A 160 2.89 35.92 -1.56
CA SER A 160 2.61 35.14 -2.78
C SER A 160 3.56 35.45 -3.94
N ARG A 161 4.20 36.62 -3.94
CA ARG A 161 5.17 37.08 -4.95
C ARG A 161 6.62 36.74 -4.61
N LEU A 162 6.88 36.16 -3.44
CA LEU A 162 8.23 35.72 -3.09
C LEU A 162 8.70 34.65 -4.10
N SER A 163 10.00 34.64 -4.39
CA SER A 163 10.62 33.68 -5.34
C SER A 163 10.67 32.23 -4.82
N ARG A 164 9.90 31.91 -3.77
CA ARG A 164 9.95 30.62 -3.05
C ARG A 164 8.57 30.09 -2.76
N ILE A 165 8.49 28.76 -2.61
CA ILE A 165 7.25 28.05 -2.35
C ILE A 165 6.86 28.22 -0.88
N VAL A 166 5.84 29.05 -0.63
CA VAL A 166 5.27 29.30 0.70
C VAL A 166 3.77 29.00 0.66
N ASN A 167 3.33 28.08 1.51
CA ASN A 167 1.91 27.75 1.66
C ASN A 167 1.36 28.32 2.95
N ILE A 168 0.30 29.12 2.87
CA ILE A 168 -0.40 29.65 4.05
C ILE A 168 -1.58 28.73 4.38
N LYS A 169 -1.62 28.27 5.62
CA LYS A 169 -2.66 27.41 6.18
C LYS A 169 -3.27 28.06 7.42
N ASP A 170 -4.46 27.61 7.79
CA ASP A 170 -5.10 27.89 9.07
C ASP A 170 -5.20 29.39 9.39
N ILE A 171 -5.70 30.17 8.42
CA ILE A 171 -5.91 31.61 8.59
C ILE A 171 -7.10 31.82 9.54
N VAL A 172 -6.83 32.41 10.70
CA VAL A 172 -7.83 32.79 11.68
C VAL A 172 -7.73 34.29 11.90
N ILE A 173 -8.84 34.98 11.67
CA ILE A 173 -8.95 36.43 11.80
C ILE A 173 -9.91 36.71 12.95
N ARG A 174 -9.47 37.54 13.90
CA ARG A 174 -10.26 38.00 15.05
C ARG A 174 -10.18 39.51 15.16
N THR A 175 -11.25 40.13 15.65
CA THR A 175 -11.29 41.57 15.91
C THR A 175 -11.45 41.76 17.41
N PRO A 176 -10.36 41.93 18.17
CA PRO A 176 -10.46 42.33 19.56
C PRO A 176 -11.05 43.74 19.64
N GLU A 177 -11.89 43.99 20.64
CA GLU A 177 -12.53 45.29 20.85
C GLU A 177 -11.50 46.44 20.81
N GLY A 178 -11.59 47.27 19.77
CA GLY A 178 -10.83 48.52 19.62
C GLY A 178 -9.34 48.39 19.22
N LYS A 179 -8.79 47.18 19.03
CA LYS A 179 -7.35 46.98 18.72
C LYS A 179 -7.15 46.16 17.46
N GLY A 180 -7.34 46.80 16.30
CA GLY A 180 -6.95 46.25 14.98
C GLY A 180 -7.53 44.87 14.67
N LEU A 181 -7.09 44.28 13.56
CA LEU A 181 -7.44 42.92 13.17
C LEU A 181 -6.30 41.99 13.58
N ASN A 182 -6.56 41.08 14.51
CA ASN A 182 -5.61 40.04 14.90
C ASN A 182 -5.73 38.87 13.93
N THR A 183 -4.70 38.65 13.12
CA THR A 183 -4.63 37.55 12.17
C THR A 183 -3.55 36.57 12.60
N SER A 184 -3.93 35.29 12.76
CA SER A 184 -2.98 34.19 12.98
C SER A 184 -3.03 33.24 11.78
N CYS A 185 -1.87 32.76 11.35
CA CYS A 185 -1.76 31.78 10.27
C CYS A 185 -0.50 30.94 10.41
N THR A 186 -0.49 29.78 9.76
CA THR A 186 0.68 28.90 9.68
C THR A 186 1.24 28.94 8.28
N SER A 187 2.47 29.40 8.12
CA SER A 187 3.19 29.40 6.86
C SER A 187 4.09 28.17 6.78
N VAL A 188 3.93 27.35 5.74
CA VAL A 188 4.75 26.16 5.51
C VAL A 188 5.66 26.41 4.33
N THR A 189 6.98 26.31 4.57
CA THR A 189 8.00 26.30 3.52
C THR A 189 8.63 24.92 3.42
N TYR A 190 9.23 24.61 2.26
CA TYR A 190 9.78 23.28 1.97
C TYR A 190 11.30 23.35 1.82
N ARG A 191 11.99 22.30 2.28
CA ARG A 191 13.44 22.13 2.14
C ARG A 191 13.76 20.74 1.65
N PHE A 192 14.77 20.58 0.80
CA PHE A 192 15.27 19.24 0.46
C PHE A 192 16.06 18.62 1.62
N VAL A 193 15.76 17.36 1.91
CA VAL A 193 16.56 16.52 2.81
C VAL A 193 17.26 15.50 1.92
N GLU A 194 18.58 15.60 1.83
CA GLU A 194 19.37 14.51 1.26
C GLU A 194 19.15 13.30 2.16
N THR A 195 18.47 12.29 1.64
CA THR A 195 18.42 10.97 2.27
C THR A 195 19.87 10.49 2.34
N LYS A 196 20.50 10.64 3.51
CA LYS A 196 21.80 10.02 3.76
C LYS A 196 21.56 8.52 3.72
N GLU A 197 22.00 7.90 2.65
CA GLU A 197 22.13 6.46 2.51
C GLU A 197 23.22 5.98 3.51
N LYS A 198 22.83 5.84 4.78
CA LYS A 198 23.59 5.32 5.94
C LYS A 198 22.53 4.67 6.84
N ASP A 199 22.42 3.35 7.04
CA ASP A 199 23.44 2.39 7.42
C ASP A 199 23.05 0.93 7.04
N ALA A 200 23.09 0.54 5.77
CA ALA A 200 22.98 -0.88 5.37
C ALA A 200 24.35 -1.57 5.22
N ALA A 201 25.45 -0.81 5.24
CA ALA A 201 26.78 -1.33 4.94
C ALA A 201 27.60 -1.78 6.17
N ASN A 202 27.12 -1.56 7.41
CA ASN A 202 27.92 -1.86 8.61
C ASN A 202 27.55 -3.18 9.33
N THR A 203 26.52 -3.89 8.88
CA THR A 203 26.12 -5.18 9.47
C THR A 203 26.71 -6.40 8.74
N ALA A 204 27.36 -6.20 7.58
CA ALA A 204 27.95 -7.28 6.78
C ALA A 204 29.42 -7.63 7.12
N LYS A 205 30.05 -6.94 8.08
CA LYS A 205 31.46 -7.19 8.48
C LYS A 205 31.65 -7.85 9.86
N LYS A 206 30.57 -8.34 10.48
CA LYS A 206 30.64 -9.21 11.68
C LYS A 206 29.88 -10.51 11.42
N LYS A 207 30.45 -11.39 10.60
CA LYS A 207 30.17 -12.83 10.63
C LYS A 207 31.41 -13.56 10.18
#